data_AF-A0A932M0G0-F1
#
_entry.id   AF-A0A932M0G0-F1
#
_cell.length_a   1.000
_cell.length_b   1.000
_cell.length_c   1.000
_cell.angle_alpha   90.00
_cell.angle_beta   90.00
_cell.angle_gamma   90.00
#
_symmetry.space_group_name_H-M   'P 1'
#
loop_
_entity.id
_entity.type
_entity.pdbx_description
1 polymer ?
#
loop_
_entity_poly.entity_id
_entity_poly.type
_entity_poly.pdbx_seq_one_letter_code
_entity_poly.pdbx_strand_id
1 'polypeptide(L)' 'DDQLVKVSPLLEIVGDWKLFLSSAEEEETMNDIRKHERTGRPLGNERFTEPLERIMERTLRRQKPGPKGARKLQVK' A
#
# COMPACT_ATOMS: atom_id res chain seq x y z
N ASP A 1 -16.07 -22.86 2.14
CA ASP A 1 -14.87 -22.50 2.92
C ASP A 1 -13.67 -23.23 2.37
N ASP A 2 -12.51 -22.59 2.43
CA ASP A 2 -11.23 -23.18 2.05
C ASP A 2 -10.35 -23.37 3.32
N GLN A 3 -9.23 -24.08 3.19
CA GLN A 3 -8.28 -24.34 4.27
C GLN A 3 -7.74 -23.06 4.94
N LEU A 4 -7.70 -21.95 4.20
CA LEU A 4 -7.15 -20.68 4.67
C LEU A 4 -8.21 -19.65 5.08
N VAL A 5 -9.44 -19.76 4.57
CA VAL A 5 -10.45 -18.70 4.72
C VAL A 5 -11.88 -19.22 4.79
N LYS A 6 -12.71 -18.46 5.52
CA LYS A 6 -14.16 -18.55 5.48
C LYS A 6 -14.68 -17.74 4.29
N VAL A 7 -15.46 -18.36 3.42
CA VAL A 7 -15.87 -17.74 2.14
C VAL A 7 -17.04 -16.78 2.34
N SER A 8 -17.98 -17.08 3.25
CA SER A 8 -19.16 -16.22 3.49
C SER A 8 -18.79 -14.77 3.83
N PRO A 9 -17.89 -14.49 4.80
CA PRO A 9 -17.53 -13.11 5.12
C PRO A 9 -16.86 -12.38 3.96
N LEU A 10 -16.12 -13.08 3.10
CA LEU A 10 -15.47 -12.45 1.94
C LEU A 10 -16.48 -12.10 0.85
N LEU A 11 -17.49 -12.94 0.64
CA LEU A 11 -18.58 -12.65 -0.29
C LEU A 11 -19.48 -11.51 0.22
N GLU A 12 -19.61 -11.33 1.53
CA GLU A 12 -20.38 -10.21 2.11
C GLU A 12 -19.74 -8.83 1.85
N ILE A 13 -18.43 -8.76 1.59
CA ILE A 13 -17.73 -7.48 1.35
C ILE A 13 -18.02 -6.92 -0.05
N VAL A 14 -17.96 -7.77 -1.08
CA VAL A 14 -18.00 -7.34 -2.50
C VAL A 14 -19.06 -8.09 -3.33
N GLY A 15 -19.52 -9.26 -2.87
CA GLY A 15 -20.43 -10.13 -3.61
C GLY A 15 -19.71 -10.91 -4.70
N ASP A 16 -19.51 -10.29 -5.86
CA ASP A 16 -18.83 -10.89 -7.02
C ASP A 16 -17.43 -10.30 -7.20
N TRP A 17 -16.45 -11.01 -6.64
CA TRP A 17 -15.03 -10.65 -6.77
C TRP A 17 -14.52 -10.66 -8.21
N LYS A 18 -15.04 -11.53 -9.08
CA LYS A 18 -14.58 -11.59 -10.47
C LYS A 18 -15.02 -10.35 -11.22
N LEU A 19 -16.27 -9.94 -11.04
CA LEU A 19 -16.79 -8.70 -11.62
C LEU A 19 -16.01 -7.49 -11.10
N PHE A 20 -15.83 -7.39 -9.78
CA PHE A 20 -15.08 -6.31 -9.13
C PHE A 20 -13.64 -6.19 -9.61
N LEU A 21 -12.90 -7.30 -9.75
CA LEU A 21 -11.52 -7.27 -10.24
C LEU A 21 -11.43 -7.01 -11.75
N SER A 22 -12.51 -7.24 -12.49
CA SER A 22 -12.58 -6.99 -13.93
C SER A 22 -12.99 -5.58 -14.30
N SER A 23 -13.56 -4.80 -13.36
CA SER A 23 -13.88 -3.41 -13.61
C SER A 23 -12.60 -2.58 -13.71
N ALA A 24 -12.54 -1.70 -14.70
CA ALA A 24 -11.48 -0.72 -14.80
C ALA A 24 -11.63 0.26 -13.64
N GLU A 25 -10.69 0.20 -12.70
CA GLU A 25 -10.50 1.25 -11.70
C GLU A 25 -10.06 2.54 -12.37
N GLU A 26 -10.29 3.67 -11.69
CA GLU A 26 -9.78 4.96 -12.14
C GLU A 26 -8.25 4.90 -12.31
N GLU A 27 -7.73 5.48 -13.40
CA GLU A 27 -6.28 5.47 -13.68
C GLU A 27 -5.46 6.10 -12.54
N GLU A 28 -6.04 7.05 -11.81
CA GLU A 28 -5.44 7.63 -10.61
C GLU A 28 -5.24 6.58 -9.50
N THR A 29 -6.29 5.82 -9.17
CA THR A 29 -6.23 4.70 -8.21
C THR A 29 -5.17 3.68 -8.64
N MET A 30 -5.12 3.34 -9.93
CA MET A 30 -4.15 2.38 -10.45
C MET A 30 -2.71 2.89 -10.37
N ASN A 31 -2.49 4.18 -10.60
CA ASN A 31 -1.19 4.80 -10.44
C ASN A 31 -0.73 4.85 -8.98
N ASP A 32 -1.65 5.08 -8.05
CA ASP A 32 -1.34 5.01 -6.62
C ASP A 32 -0.96 3.59 -6.19
N ILE A 33 -1.70 2.57 -6.64
CA ILE A 33 -1.33 1.16 -6.37
C ILE A 33 0.10 0.88 -6.87
N ARG A 34 0.40 1.15 -8.15
CA ARG A 34 1.73 0.93 -8.75
C ARG A 34 2.85 1.67 -8.00
N LYS A 35 2.60 2.91 -7.59
CA LYS A 35 3.57 3.73 -6.83
C LYS A 35 3.86 3.12 -5.46
N HIS A 36 2.84 2.65 -4.77
CA HIS A 36 2.94 2.07 -3.44
C HIS A 36 3.56 0.66 -3.46
N GLU A 37 3.32 -0.12 -4.52
CA GLU A 37 4.05 -1.36 -4.82
C GLU A 37 5.55 -1.12 -5.01
N ARG A 38 5.93 -0.14 -5.85
CA ARG A 38 7.34 0.18 -6.13
C ARG A 38 8.13 0.61 -4.89
N THR A 39 7.48 1.29 -3.96
CA THR A 39 8.13 1.77 -2.73
C THR A 39 8.03 0.79 -1.57
N GLY A 40 7.19 -0.24 -1.68
CA GLY A 40 6.85 -1.16 -0.60
C GLY A 40 6.14 -0.48 0.58
N ARG A 41 5.55 0.69 0.37
CA ARG A 41 4.86 1.48 1.41
C ARG A 41 3.36 1.26 1.25
N PRO A 42 2.63 0.86 2.30
CA PRO A 42 1.21 0.54 2.19
C PRO A 42 0.40 1.73 1.66
N LEU A 43 -0.51 1.46 0.72
CA LEU A 43 -1.55 2.39 0.30
C LEU A 43 -2.72 2.23 1.28
N GLY A 44 -2.97 3.24 2.10
CA GLY A 44 -4.05 3.19 3.09
C GLY A 44 -4.03 4.39 4.03
N ASN A 45 -5.15 4.60 4.72
CA ASN A 45 -5.30 5.69 5.68
C ASN A 45 -4.62 5.38 7.03
N GLU A 46 -4.70 6.34 7.95
CA GLU A 46 -4.16 6.22 9.31
C GLU A 46 -4.70 4.97 10.03
N ARG A 47 -6.01 4.71 9.95
CA ARG A 47 -6.67 3.56 10.59
C ARG A 47 -6.20 2.22 10.07
N PHE A 48 -5.71 2.16 8.83
CA PHE A 48 -5.12 0.96 8.24
C PHE A 48 -3.63 0.83 8.62
N THR A 49 -2.89 1.94 8.62
CA THR A 49 -1.43 1.91 8.79
C THR A 49 -0.98 1.77 10.24
N GLU A 50 -1.65 2.36 11.23
CA GLU A 50 -1.23 2.27 12.65
C GLU A 50 -1.24 0.82 13.18
N PRO A 51 -2.32 0.04 13.00
CA PRO A 51 -2.33 -1.34 13.49
C PRO A 51 -1.25 -2.18 12.80
N LEU A 52 -1.00 -1.91 11.51
CA LEU A 52 0.00 -2.62 10.72
C LEU A 52 1.42 -2.33 11.22
N GLU A 53 1.76 -1.07 11.48
CA GLU A 53 3.06 -0.69 12.07
C GLU A 53 3.26 -1.33 13.45
N ARG A 54 2.19 -1.40 14.27
CA ARG A 54 2.23 -2.05 15.58
C ARG A 54 2.50 -3.55 15.49
N ILE A 55 1.83 -4.25 14.58
CA ILE A 55 2.02 -5.71 14.38
C ILE A 55 3.43 -6.01 13.86
N MET A 56 3.96 -5.15 12.99
CA MET A 56 5.26 -5.37 12.35
C MET A 56 6.44 -4.76 13.12
N GLU A 57 6.18 -4.06 14.23
CA GLU A 57 7.16 -3.32 15.03
C GLU A 57 8.10 -2.44 14.19
N ARG A 58 7.56 -1.85 13.11
CA ARG A 58 8.34 -1.04 12.16
C ARG A 58 7.52 0.12 11.63
N THR A 59 8.19 1.24 11.38
CA THR A 59 7.57 2.41 10.75
C THR A 59 7.45 2.19 9.23
N LEU A 60 6.22 2.13 8.75
CA LEU A 60 5.81 2.01 7.36
C LEU A 60 5.47 3.35 6.74
N ARG A 61 5.10 4.36 7.52
CA ARG A 61 4.78 5.69 7.01
C ARG A 61 6.02 6.38 6.46
N ARG A 62 5.80 7.23 5.46
CA ARG A 62 6.87 8.06 4.88
C ARG A 62 7.42 9.00 5.94
N GLN A 63 8.72 8.88 6.21
CA GLN A 63 9.44 9.74 7.14
C GLN A 63 10.08 10.92 6.42
N LYS A 64 10.56 11.89 7.21
CA LYS A 64 11.37 13.00 6.69
C LYS A 64 12.55 12.43 5.88
N PRO A 65 12.81 12.94 4.67
CA PRO A 65 14.02 12.57 3.93
C PRO A 65 15.26 12.79 4.80
N GLY A 66 16.28 11.96 4.59
CA GLY A 66 17.57 12.15 5.23
C GLY A 66 18.17 13.53 4.92
N PRO A 67 19.13 14.00 5.74
CA PRO A 67 19.79 15.27 5.51
C PRO A 67 20.39 15.33 4.11
N LYS A 68 20.29 16.50 3.47
CA LYS A 68 20.90 16.73 2.15
C LYS A 68 22.42 16.56 2.28
N GLY A 69 23.00 15.66 1.51
CA GLY A 69 24.45 15.44 1.48
C GLY A 69 25.22 16.71 1.06
N ALA A 70 26.49 16.78 1.44
CA ALA A 70 27.37 17.89 1.05
C ALA A 70 27.44 18.03 -0.48
N ARG A 71 27.40 19.27 -0.99
CA ARG A 71 27.60 19.54 -2.42
C ARG A 71 29.01 19.10 -2.79
N LYS A 72 29.16 18.15 -3.72
CA LYS A 72 30.47 17.87 -4.33
C LYS A 72 30.87 19.10 -5.14
N LEU A 73 31.95 19.78 -4.74
CA LEU A 73 32.58 20.82 -5.55
C LEU A 73 33.14 20.12 -6.79
N GLN A 74 32.63 20.46 -7.97
CA GLN A 74 33.28 20.09 -9.22
C GLN A 74 34.55 20.92 -9.32
N VAL A 75 35.70 20.29 -9.07
CA VAL A 75 37.01 20.88 -9.43
C VAL A 75 37.10 20.80 -10.95
N LYS A 76 37.23 21.97 -11.60
CA LYS A 76 37.54 22.09 -13.03
C LYS A 76 38.98 21.74 -13.29
#